data_AF-A0A1X1N3F9-F1
#
_entry.id   AF-A0A1X1N3F9-F1
#
_cell.length_a   1.000
_cell.length_b   1.000
_cell.length_c   1.000
_cell.angle_alpha   90.00
_cell.angle_beta   90.00
_cell.angle_gamma   90.00
#
_symmetry.space_group_name_H-M   'P 1'
#
loop_
_entity.id
_entity.type
_entity.pdbx_description
1 polymer ?
#
loop_
_entity_poly.entity_id
_entity_poly.type
_entity_poly.pdbx_seq_one_letter_code
_entity_poly.pdbx_strand_id
1 'polypeptide(L)'
;MTSGTVGRKDRARAFVPELIPEPVELDRTGPLDAREQRDLERIHAARDHHQAAKWMRGKSLEAAFKRRLYRGEDGQRTRQQYLDDEWDGISESAAYLEIKEWRLAAQIHETYEQPAPDSHVRALVSVAEEKGCEEVARWYAELRQHGKANGKRVTEKVVQNLAAYLTSGETGREIDALFAPPQLPPPRTEKPPAPAGTDAAPESTGSDDAPGAPFQNFGMAEGGDSAPAGLDTGQSESQEQDDDQVPVLAGLRAAVAALVDAHTALEPTRVAQAREAAPEDVERLLGEARAWARKVLERVDG
;
A
#
# COMPACT_ATOMS: atom_id res chain seq x y z
N MET A 1 -33.19 -45.89 -17.53
CA MET A 1 -32.22 -45.65 -16.44
C MET A 1 -32.36 -44.19 -16.04
N THR A 2 -32.80 -43.95 -14.81
CA THR A 2 -33.27 -42.67 -14.28
C THR A 2 -32.11 -41.73 -13.97
N SER A 3 -32.08 -40.57 -14.63
CA SER A 3 -31.18 -39.46 -14.32
C SER A 3 -31.53 -38.90 -12.93
N GLY A 4 -30.66 -39.17 -11.96
CA GLY A 4 -30.78 -38.66 -10.60
C GLY A 4 -30.35 -37.20 -10.55
N THR A 5 -31.31 -36.30 -10.44
CA THR A 5 -31.11 -34.89 -10.09
C THR A 5 -30.48 -34.83 -8.70
N VAL A 6 -29.16 -34.66 -8.64
CA VAL A 6 -28.44 -34.39 -7.39
C VAL A 6 -28.92 -33.03 -6.87
N GLY A 7 -29.74 -33.09 -5.83
CA GLY A 7 -30.29 -31.94 -5.12
C GLY A 7 -29.17 -31.04 -4.62
N ARG A 8 -29.01 -29.90 -5.27
CA ARG A 8 -28.15 -28.78 -4.91
C ARG A 8 -28.74 -28.11 -3.65
N LYS A 9 -28.71 -28.80 -2.50
CA LYS A 9 -29.35 -28.38 -1.24
C LYS A 9 -28.43 -27.70 -0.21
N ASP A 10 -27.17 -27.45 -0.56
CA ASP A 10 -26.25 -26.63 0.24
C ASP A 10 -25.66 -25.47 -0.58
N ARG A 11 -26.53 -24.68 -1.25
CA ARG A 11 -26.08 -23.36 -1.68
C ARG A 11 -25.97 -22.52 -0.41
N ALA A 12 -24.77 -22.35 0.10
CA ALA A 12 -24.44 -21.20 0.93
C ALA A 12 -25.13 -19.99 0.29
N ARG A 13 -26.06 -19.35 1.00
CA ARG A 13 -26.76 -18.19 0.45
C ARG A 13 -25.67 -17.18 0.10
N ALA A 14 -25.53 -16.88 -1.18
CA ALA A 14 -24.60 -15.85 -1.61
C ALA A 14 -25.01 -14.55 -0.91
N PHE A 15 -24.03 -13.82 -0.39
CA PHE A 15 -24.29 -12.47 0.08
C PHE A 15 -24.67 -11.63 -1.15
N VAL A 16 -25.83 -10.99 -1.11
CA VAL A 16 -26.36 -10.20 -2.24
C VAL A 16 -26.40 -8.72 -1.86
N PRO A 17 -26.17 -7.79 -2.80
CA PRO A 17 -26.12 -6.36 -2.52
C PRO A 17 -27.37 -5.81 -1.82
N GLU A 18 -28.54 -6.39 -2.11
CA GLU A 18 -29.83 -5.99 -1.53
C GLU A 18 -29.94 -6.23 -0.02
N LEU A 19 -28.98 -6.94 0.58
CA LEU A 19 -28.87 -7.10 2.03
C LEU A 19 -28.18 -5.91 2.70
N ILE A 20 -27.44 -5.09 1.95
CA ILE A 20 -26.79 -3.89 2.46
C ILE A 20 -27.83 -2.76 2.47
N PRO A 21 -28.02 -2.05 3.59
CA PRO A 21 -28.92 -0.90 3.61
C PRO A 21 -28.45 0.20 2.64
N GLU A 22 -29.38 0.90 2.01
CA GLU A 22 -29.09 2.02 1.11
C GLU A 22 -28.35 3.16 1.85
N PRO A 23 -27.37 3.82 1.20
CA PRO A 23 -26.62 4.92 1.79
C PRO A 23 -27.48 6.20 1.81
N VAL A 24 -28.29 6.35 2.85
CA VAL A 24 -29.15 7.52 3.07
C VAL A 24 -28.61 8.34 4.24
N GLU A 25 -28.45 9.65 4.04
CA GLU A 25 -28.12 10.58 5.14
C GLU A 25 -29.30 10.70 6.09
N LEU A 26 -29.07 10.43 7.36
CA LEU A 26 -30.08 10.47 8.41
C LEU A 26 -29.50 11.22 9.61
N ASP A 27 -30.11 12.35 9.96
CA ASP A 27 -29.76 13.10 11.17
C ASP A 27 -30.23 12.34 12.40
N ARG A 28 -29.36 11.48 12.94
CA ARG A 28 -29.64 10.67 14.13
C ARG A 28 -28.64 10.95 15.24
N THR A 29 -29.16 11.07 16.45
CA THR A 29 -28.39 11.29 17.68
C THR A 29 -28.83 10.28 18.73
N GLY A 30 -27.89 9.86 19.58
CA GLY A 30 -28.14 8.84 20.62
C GLY A 30 -27.65 7.43 20.24
N PRO A 31 -27.91 6.43 21.10
CA PRO A 31 -27.50 5.04 20.87
C PRO A 31 -28.32 4.39 19.74
N LEU A 32 -27.74 3.37 19.10
CA LEU A 32 -28.38 2.64 18.00
C LEU A 32 -29.64 1.90 18.48
N ASP A 33 -30.74 2.03 17.74
CA ASP A 33 -31.94 1.23 17.91
C ASP A 33 -31.77 -0.20 17.37
N ALA A 34 -32.75 -1.07 17.61
CA ALA A 34 -32.68 -2.48 17.19
C ALA A 34 -32.70 -2.68 15.66
N ARG A 35 -33.17 -1.70 14.89
CA ARG A 35 -33.10 -1.74 13.42
C ARG A 35 -31.71 -1.31 12.96
N GLU A 36 -31.18 -0.22 13.49
CA GLU A 36 -29.83 0.27 13.22
C GLU A 36 -28.76 -0.75 13.58
N GLN A 37 -28.93 -1.46 14.70
CA GLN A 37 -28.03 -2.53 15.09
C GLN A 37 -28.01 -3.67 14.06
N ARG A 38 -29.17 -4.06 13.52
CA ARG A 38 -29.27 -5.08 12.46
C ARG A 38 -28.66 -4.60 11.14
N ASP A 39 -28.83 -3.32 10.82
CA ASP A 39 -28.23 -2.72 9.63
C ASP A 39 -26.71 -2.66 9.76
N LEU A 40 -26.17 -2.33 10.94
CA LEU A 40 -24.74 -2.39 11.24
C LEU A 40 -24.18 -3.81 11.13
N GLU A 41 -24.90 -4.81 11.64
CA GLU A 41 -24.53 -6.23 11.49
C GLU A 41 -24.47 -6.66 10.03
N ARG A 42 -25.41 -6.22 9.18
CA ARG A 42 -25.41 -6.50 7.74
C ARG A 42 -24.23 -5.84 7.03
N ILE A 43 -23.87 -4.61 7.41
CA ILE A 43 -22.69 -3.92 6.90
C ILE A 43 -21.41 -4.68 7.28
N HIS A 44 -21.30 -5.14 8.53
CA HIS A 44 -20.15 -5.96 8.95
C HIS A 44 -20.09 -7.29 8.20
N ALA A 45 -21.22 -7.96 8.01
CA ALA A 45 -21.28 -9.18 7.20
C ALA A 45 -20.83 -8.91 5.75
N ALA A 46 -21.26 -7.81 5.14
CA ALA A 46 -20.83 -7.42 3.79
C ALA A 46 -19.31 -7.26 3.69
N ARG A 47 -18.70 -6.57 4.67
CA ARG A 47 -17.26 -6.38 4.76
C ARG A 47 -16.52 -7.72 4.88
N ASP A 48 -16.99 -8.60 5.76
CA ASP A 48 -16.35 -9.89 6.00
C ASP A 48 -16.50 -10.82 4.77
N HIS A 49 -17.64 -10.73 4.07
CA HIS A 49 -17.84 -11.40 2.79
C HIS A 49 -16.91 -10.89 1.69
N HIS A 50 -16.65 -9.58 1.61
CA HIS A 50 -15.67 -9.03 0.67
C HIS A 50 -14.26 -9.61 0.92
N GLN A 51 -13.84 -9.68 2.19
CA GLN A 51 -12.55 -10.29 2.55
C GLN A 51 -12.47 -11.76 2.16
N ALA A 52 -13.53 -12.54 2.45
CA ALA A 52 -13.61 -13.93 2.05
C ALA A 52 -13.59 -14.10 0.51
N ALA A 53 -14.30 -13.24 -0.22
CA ALA A 53 -14.32 -13.26 -1.68
C ALA A 53 -12.93 -12.99 -2.27
N LYS A 54 -12.17 -12.05 -1.69
CA LYS A 54 -10.78 -11.79 -2.09
C LYS A 54 -9.89 -13.01 -1.90
N TRP A 55 -10.03 -13.75 -0.80
CA TRP A 55 -9.29 -15.00 -0.59
C TRP A 55 -9.69 -16.09 -1.57
N MET A 56 -10.99 -16.22 -1.85
CA MET A 56 -11.50 -17.15 -2.86
C MET A 56 -10.93 -16.81 -4.24
N ARG A 57 -10.80 -15.53 -4.56
CA ARG A 57 -10.19 -15.02 -5.81
C ARG A 57 -8.75 -15.52 -5.96
N GLY A 58 -7.88 -15.23 -4.98
CA GLY A 58 -6.49 -15.69 -5.00
C GLY A 58 -6.33 -17.22 -5.01
N LYS A 59 -7.13 -17.94 -4.21
CA LYS A 59 -7.13 -19.42 -4.18
C LYS A 59 -7.55 -20.02 -5.53
N SER A 60 -8.53 -19.39 -6.18
CA SER A 60 -9.03 -19.83 -7.49
C SER A 60 -7.99 -19.62 -8.59
N LEU A 61 -7.31 -18.46 -8.60
CA LEU A 61 -6.16 -18.21 -9.49
C LEU A 61 -5.08 -19.26 -9.30
N GLU A 62 -4.71 -19.54 -8.04
CA GLU A 62 -3.70 -20.56 -7.75
C GLU A 62 -4.11 -21.95 -8.26
N ALA A 63 -5.37 -22.35 -8.03
CA ALA A 63 -5.89 -23.62 -8.50
C ALA A 63 -5.87 -23.69 -10.03
N ALA A 64 -6.30 -22.63 -10.71
CA ALA A 64 -6.29 -22.53 -12.16
C ALA A 64 -4.86 -22.63 -12.73
N PHE A 65 -3.89 -21.95 -12.10
CA PHE A 65 -2.50 -21.92 -12.55
C PHE A 65 -1.79 -23.25 -12.30
N LYS A 66 -1.86 -23.78 -11.07
CA LYS A 66 -1.20 -25.05 -10.70
C LYS A 66 -1.73 -26.24 -11.48
N ARG A 67 -3.04 -26.28 -11.72
CA ARG A 67 -3.68 -27.35 -12.51
C ARG A 67 -3.66 -27.07 -14.02
N ARG A 68 -3.09 -25.94 -14.43
CA ARG A 68 -3.05 -25.47 -15.82
C ARG A 68 -4.42 -25.48 -16.51
N LEU A 69 -5.47 -25.11 -15.77
CA LEU A 69 -6.86 -25.02 -16.25
C LEU A 69 -7.08 -23.78 -17.13
N TYR A 70 -6.20 -22.79 -17.01
CA TYR A 70 -6.20 -21.60 -17.86
C TYR A 70 -6.14 -21.93 -19.36
N ARG A 71 -5.65 -23.10 -19.75
CA ARG A 71 -5.49 -23.52 -21.16
C ARG A 71 -6.80 -23.73 -21.93
N GLY A 72 -7.94 -23.81 -21.25
CA GLY A 72 -9.23 -24.04 -21.90
C GLY A 72 -9.40 -25.46 -22.45
N GLU A 73 -10.49 -25.69 -23.17
CA GLU A 73 -10.84 -26.99 -23.75
C GLU A 73 -9.90 -27.40 -24.90
N ASP A 74 -9.46 -26.44 -25.70
CA ASP A 74 -8.56 -26.62 -26.85
C ASP A 74 -7.08 -26.72 -26.45
N GLY A 75 -6.76 -26.38 -25.19
CA GLY A 75 -5.43 -26.45 -24.63
C GLY A 75 -4.47 -25.33 -25.07
N GLN A 76 -4.95 -24.35 -25.85
CA GLN A 76 -4.09 -23.35 -26.51
C GLN A 76 -4.03 -22.01 -25.76
N ARG A 77 -4.99 -21.73 -24.89
CA ARG A 77 -5.06 -20.42 -24.22
C ARG A 77 -3.87 -20.17 -23.30
N THR A 78 -3.24 -19.00 -23.45
CA THR A 78 -2.15 -18.56 -22.56
C THR A 78 -2.71 -18.09 -21.21
N ARG A 79 -1.83 -17.87 -20.22
CA ARG A 79 -2.27 -17.33 -18.93
C ARG A 79 -2.82 -15.92 -19.07
N GLN A 80 -2.11 -15.03 -19.77
CA GLN A 80 -2.59 -13.67 -19.94
C GLN A 80 -3.94 -13.63 -20.66
N GLN A 81 -4.14 -14.42 -21.72
CA GLN A 81 -5.47 -14.54 -22.36
C GLN A 81 -6.56 -14.99 -21.38
N TYR A 82 -6.27 -15.96 -20.52
CA TYR A 82 -7.21 -16.36 -19.47
C TYR A 82 -7.54 -15.24 -18.49
N LEU A 83 -6.54 -14.44 -18.10
CA LEU A 83 -6.74 -13.30 -17.20
C LEU A 83 -7.52 -12.16 -17.88
N ASP A 84 -7.27 -11.92 -19.16
CA ASP A 84 -7.98 -10.94 -19.98
C ASP A 84 -9.46 -11.32 -20.14
N ASP A 85 -9.73 -12.59 -20.45
CA ASP A 85 -11.09 -13.06 -20.71
C ASP A 85 -11.96 -13.20 -19.44
N GLU A 86 -11.37 -13.65 -18.32
CA GLU A 86 -12.13 -14.15 -17.17
C GLU A 86 -11.86 -13.38 -15.86
N TRP A 87 -10.85 -12.49 -15.83
CA TRP A 87 -10.38 -11.80 -14.63
C TRP A 87 -10.19 -10.30 -14.82
N ASP A 88 -11.00 -9.69 -15.69
CA ASP A 88 -11.00 -8.25 -15.96
C ASP A 88 -9.64 -7.69 -16.43
N GLY A 89 -8.83 -8.49 -17.12
CA GLY A 89 -7.55 -8.02 -17.67
C GLY A 89 -6.47 -7.75 -16.62
N ILE A 90 -6.50 -8.42 -15.47
CA ILE A 90 -5.39 -8.32 -14.52
C ILE A 90 -4.09 -8.84 -15.14
N SER A 91 -2.97 -8.19 -14.81
CA SER A 91 -1.65 -8.67 -15.22
C SER A 91 -1.30 -9.98 -14.52
N GLU A 92 -0.42 -10.79 -15.13
CA GLU A 92 0.13 -11.97 -14.46
C GLU A 92 0.80 -11.62 -13.12
N SER A 93 1.49 -10.47 -13.02
CA SER A 93 2.12 -10.02 -11.78
C SER A 93 1.09 -9.72 -10.68
N ALA A 94 -0.03 -9.09 -11.01
CA ALA A 94 -1.13 -8.85 -10.08
C ALA A 94 -1.77 -10.17 -9.63
N ALA A 95 -1.99 -11.10 -10.56
CA ALA A 95 -2.50 -12.44 -10.24
C ALA A 95 -1.56 -13.19 -9.29
N TYR A 96 -0.24 -13.14 -9.52
CA TYR A 96 0.74 -13.75 -8.62
C TYR A 96 0.77 -13.07 -7.24
N LEU A 97 0.58 -11.76 -7.16
CA LEU A 97 0.45 -11.07 -5.89
C LEU A 97 -0.78 -11.55 -5.12
N GLU A 98 -1.94 -11.69 -5.77
CA GLU A 98 -3.15 -12.23 -5.14
C GLU A 98 -2.97 -13.68 -4.68
N ILE A 99 -2.24 -14.49 -5.47
CA ILE A 99 -1.85 -15.85 -5.09
C ILE A 99 -1.01 -15.85 -3.80
N LYS A 100 -0.10 -14.88 -3.63
CA LYS A 100 0.72 -14.78 -2.42
C LYS A 100 -0.09 -14.24 -1.23
N GLU A 101 -0.89 -13.19 -1.45
CA GLU A 101 -1.73 -12.56 -0.43
C GLU A 101 -2.69 -13.58 0.21
N TRP A 102 -3.41 -14.39 -0.59
CA TRP A 102 -4.42 -15.30 -0.01
C TRP A 102 -3.80 -16.38 0.87
N ARG A 103 -2.60 -16.88 0.56
CA ARG A 103 -1.93 -17.92 1.37
C ARG A 103 -1.63 -17.41 2.76
N LEU A 104 -1.03 -16.21 2.84
CA LEU A 104 -0.72 -15.59 4.12
C LEU A 104 -2.00 -15.24 4.88
N ALA A 105 -3.00 -14.69 4.20
CA ALA A 105 -4.26 -14.32 4.85
C ALA A 105 -5.02 -15.54 5.39
N ALA A 106 -5.04 -16.66 4.66
CA ALA A 106 -5.62 -17.92 5.10
C ALA A 106 -4.89 -18.46 6.34
N GLN A 107 -3.55 -18.42 6.34
CA GLN A 107 -2.76 -18.85 7.48
C GLN A 107 -3.00 -17.97 8.72
N ILE A 108 -3.08 -16.64 8.55
CA ILE A 108 -3.43 -15.73 9.64
C ILE A 108 -4.81 -16.04 10.19
N HIS A 109 -5.80 -16.29 9.33
CA HIS A 109 -7.14 -16.64 9.76
C HIS A 109 -7.17 -17.96 10.55
N GLU A 110 -6.42 -18.96 10.11
CA GLU A 110 -6.28 -20.24 10.84
C GLU A 110 -5.60 -20.07 12.19
N THR A 111 -4.60 -19.20 12.30
CA THR A 111 -3.83 -19.00 13.55
C THR A 111 -4.48 -18.01 14.53
N TYR A 112 -5.18 -16.99 14.05
CA TYR A 112 -5.74 -15.90 14.87
C TYR A 112 -7.28 -15.88 14.92
N GLU A 113 -7.96 -16.76 14.17
CA GLU A 113 -9.43 -16.88 14.09
C GLU A 113 -10.15 -15.61 13.64
N GLN A 114 -9.42 -14.60 13.13
CA GLN A 114 -9.97 -13.37 12.59
C GLN A 114 -9.25 -12.99 11.30
N PRO A 115 -9.98 -12.44 10.31
CA PRO A 115 -9.36 -11.94 9.09
C PRO A 115 -8.42 -10.76 9.39
N ALA A 116 -7.26 -10.75 8.76
CA ALA A 116 -6.38 -9.59 8.74
C ALA A 116 -6.85 -8.57 7.69
N PRO A 117 -6.73 -7.26 7.98
CA PRO A 117 -6.89 -6.22 6.96
C PRO A 117 -5.90 -6.41 5.80
N ASP A 118 -6.34 -6.05 4.59
CA ASP A 118 -5.53 -6.16 3.37
C ASP A 118 -4.18 -5.46 3.44
N SER A 119 -4.13 -4.27 4.03
CA SER A 119 -2.89 -3.52 4.21
C SER A 119 -1.89 -4.27 5.10
N HIS A 120 -2.38 -5.00 6.10
CA HIS A 120 -1.53 -5.79 6.98
C HIS A 120 -0.97 -7.02 6.24
N VAL A 121 -1.80 -7.70 5.47
CA VAL A 121 -1.38 -8.84 4.64
C VAL A 121 -0.30 -8.38 3.67
N ARG A 122 -0.55 -7.30 2.91
CA ARG A 122 0.39 -6.73 1.94
C ARG A 122 1.74 -6.36 2.55
N ALA A 123 1.74 -5.74 3.73
CA ALA A 123 2.97 -5.38 4.44
C ALA A 123 3.82 -6.60 4.83
N LEU A 124 3.23 -7.80 4.93
CA LEU A 124 3.88 -9.02 5.38
C LEU A 124 4.14 -10.04 4.26
N VAL A 125 3.59 -9.86 3.05
CA VAL A 125 3.70 -10.84 1.96
C VAL A 125 5.16 -11.18 1.66
N SER A 126 6.02 -10.19 1.47
CA SER A 126 7.43 -10.43 1.13
C SER A 126 8.16 -11.21 2.22
N VAL A 127 7.91 -10.90 3.49
CA VAL A 127 8.49 -11.62 4.62
C VAL A 127 7.97 -13.06 4.70
N ALA A 128 6.70 -13.28 4.38
CA ALA A 128 6.11 -14.61 4.34
C ALA A 128 6.67 -15.48 3.19
N GLU A 129 7.16 -14.87 2.10
CA GLU A 129 7.89 -15.62 1.07
C GLU A 129 9.27 -16.07 1.56
N GLU A 130 9.93 -15.29 2.42
CA GLU A 130 11.26 -15.60 2.96
C GLU A 130 11.22 -16.55 4.16
N LYS A 131 10.29 -16.34 5.09
CA LYS A 131 10.19 -17.04 6.38
C LYS A 131 9.10 -18.12 6.42
N GLY A 132 8.18 -18.09 5.46
CA GLY A 132 7.00 -18.95 5.43
C GLY A 132 5.79 -18.30 6.10
N CYS A 133 4.59 -18.66 5.61
CA CYS A 133 3.34 -18.07 6.07
C CYS A 133 3.03 -18.41 7.55
N GLU A 134 3.38 -19.61 8.01
CA GLU A 134 3.08 -20.08 9.37
C GLU A 134 3.80 -19.25 10.43
N GLU A 135 5.10 -19.02 10.25
CA GLU A 135 5.89 -18.22 11.19
C GLU A 135 5.38 -16.77 11.26
N VAL A 136 5.11 -16.16 10.10
CA VAL A 136 4.60 -14.79 10.02
C VAL A 136 3.20 -14.67 10.65
N ALA A 137 2.32 -15.65 10.41
CA ALA A 137 0.98 -15.66 11.00
C ALA A 137 1.01 -15.77 12.52
N ARG A 138 1.92 -16.59 13.08
CA ARG A 138 2.12 -16.70 14.53
C ARG A 138 2.55 -15.36 15.14
N TRP A 139 3.55 -14.71 14.57
CA TRP A 139 4.01 -13.40 15.03
C TRP A 139 2.93 -12.32 14.92
N TYR A 140 2.15 -12.34 13.83
CA TYR A 140 1.03 -11.43 13.67
C TYR A 140 -0.06 -11.66 14.74
N ALA A 141 -0.39 -12.92 15.05
CA ALA A 141 -1.33 -13.26 16.10
C ALA A 141 -0.84 -12.77 17.47
N GLU A 142 0.43 -12.99 17.79
CA GLU A 142 1.06 -12.52 19.03
C GLU A 142 1.02 -10.99 19.15
N LEU A 143 1.38 -10.27 18.08
CA LEU A 143 1.28 -8.81 18.00
C LEU A 143 -0.15 -8.32 18.26
N ARG A 144 -1.16 -8.98 17.67
CA ARG A 144 -2.58 -8.62 17.84
C ARG A 144 -3.08 -8.90 19.26
N GLN A 145 -2.70 -10.03 19.85
CA GLN A 145 -3.04 -10.37 21.24
C GLN A 145 -2.39 -9.37 22.22
N HIS A 146 -1.12 -9.04 22.01
CA HIS A 146 -0.39 -8.06 22.81
C HIS A 146 -1.02 -6.67 22.72
N GLY A 147 -1.35 -6.22 21.50
CA GLY A 147 -2.05 -4.95 21.29
C GLY A 147 -3.39 -4.90 22.04
N LYS A 148 -4.18 -5.97 21.96
CA LYS A 148 -5.46 -6.07 22.68
C LYS A 148 -5.28 -6.03 24.20
N ALA A 149 -4.30 -6.76 24.75
CA ALA A 149 -4.02 -6.79 26.18
C ALA A 149 -3.58 -5.43 26.74
N ASN A 150 -2.89 -4.62 25.93
CA ASN A 150 -2.34 -3.32 26.33
C ASN A 150 -3.15 -2.11 25.83
N GLY A 151 -4.34 -2.33 25.24
CA GLY A 151 -5.15 -1.26 24.66
C GLY A 151 -4.49 -0.52 23.48
N LYS A 152 -3.51 -1.14 22.81
CA LYS A 152 -2.80 -0.57 21.67
C LYS A 152 -3.40 -1.07 20.35
N ARG A 153 -3.68 -0.15 19.42
CA ARG A 153 -4.16 -0.50 18.09
C ARG A 153 -3.01 -0.98 17.21
N VAL A 154 -3.18 -2.15 16.60
CA VAL A 154 -2.27 -2.64 15.55
C VAL A 154 -2.64 -1.93 14.24
N THR A 155 -1.84 -0.95 13.84
CA THR A 155 -1.94 -0.25 12.56
C THR A 155 -1.04 -0.90 11.51
N GLU A 156 -1.21 -0.53 10.25
CA GLU A 156 -0.31 -0.97 9.17
C GLU A 156 1.16 -0.64 9.50
N LYS A 157 1.44 0.53 10.09
CA LYS A 157 2.80 0.91 10.46
C LYS A 157 3.43 -0.04 11.48
N VAL A 158 2.67 -0.48 12.47
CA VAL A 158 3.11 -1.49 13.46
C VAL A 158 3.41 -2.81 12.76
N VAL A 159 2.60 -3.18 11.76
CA VAL A 159 2.82 -4.40 10.96
C VAL A 159 4.04 -4.28 10.05
N GLN A 160 4.32 -3.09 9.49
CA GLN A 160 5.57 -2.83 8.77
C GLN A 160 6.80 -2.93 9.69
N ASN A 161 6.68 -2.47 10.94
CA ASN A 161 7.73 -2.65 11.94
C ASN A 161 7.96 -4.14 12.24
N LEU A 162 6.88 -4.94 12.33
CA LEU A 162 6.98 -6.39 12.46
C LEU A 162 7.69 -7.00 11.23
N ALA A 163 7.33 -6.59 10.02
CA ALA A 163 7.98 -7.06 8.80
C ALA A 163 9.49 -6.79 8.85
N ALA A 164 9.88 -5.56 9.18
CA ALA A 164 11.29 -5.17 9.31
C ALA A 164 12.04 -5.98 10.39
N TYR A 165 11.40 -6.24 11.53
CA TYR A 165 11.95 -7.06 12.60
C TYR A 165 12.21 -8.51 12.15
N LEU A 166 11.26 -9.12 11.45
CA LEU A 166 11.40 -10.49 10.96
C LEU A 166 12.48 -10.61 9.88
N THR A 167 12.67 -9.57 9.05
CA THR A 167 13.74 -9.52 8.06
C THR A 167 15.11 -9.24 8.69
N SER A 168 15.20 -8.42 9.74
CA SER A 168 16.50 -8.09 10.37
C SER A 168 17.13 -9.28 11.09
N GLY A 169 16.33 -10.27 11.50
CA GLY A 169 16.80 -11.44 12.26
C GLY A 169 17.31 -11.08 13.65
N GLU A 170 17.02 -9.87 14.14
CA GLU A 170 17.35 -9.45 15.50
C GLU A 170 16.55 -10.30 16.49
N THR A 171 17.22 -11.20 17.21
CA THR A 171 16.57 -11.99 18.25
C THR A 171 16.46 -11.16 19.53
N GLY A 172 15.23 -10.99 20.05
CA GLY A 172 15.00 -10.43 21.38
C GLY A 172 14.46 -8.99 21.43
N ARG A 173 13.99 -8.44 20.31
CA ARG A 173 13.20 -7.20 20.36
C ARG A 173 11.86 -7.48 21.02
N GLU A 174 11.55 -6.76 22.09
CA GLU A 174 10.24 -6.85 22.73
C GLU A 174 9.14 -6.39 21.77
N ILE A 175 8.00 -7.09 21.77
CA ILE A 175 6.84 -6.75 20.93
C ILE A 175 6.37 -5.31 21.17
N ASP A 176 6.53 -4.79 22.39
CA ASP A 176 6.22 -3.39 22.71
C ASP A 176 7.00 -2.39 21.87
N ALA A 177 8.24 -2.70 21.48
CA ALA A 177 9.06 -1.83 20.64
C ALA A 177 8.53 -1.73 19.20
N LEU A 178 7.67 -2.66 18.76
CA LEU A 178 7.03 -2.60 17.43
C LEU A 178 5.93 -1.53 17.37
N PHE A 179 5.36 -1.15 18.51
CA PHE A 179 4.37 -0.07 18.60
C PHE A 179 5.00 1.32 18.65
N ALA A 180 6.31 1.42 18.89
CA ALA A 180 7.04 2.67 18.79
C ALA A 180 7.22 3.08 17.32
N PRO A 181 7.30 4.39 17.02
CA PRO A 181 7.74 4.85 15.71
C PRO A 181 9.10 4.20 15.38
N PRO A 182 9.35 3.79 14.12
CA PRO A 182 10.63 3.23 13.75
C PRO A 182 11.73 4.23 14.08
N GLN A 183 12.57 3.89 15.04
CA GLN A 183 13.83 4.58 15.28
C GLN A 183 14.66 4.40 14.00
N LEU A 184 14.99 5.50 13.33
CA LEU A 184 15.93 5.47 12.21
C LEU A 184 17.19 4.76 12.69
N PRO A 185 17.76 3.81 11.92
CA PRO A 185 19.02 3.21 12.30
C PRO A 185 20.05 4.33 12.51
N PRO A 186 20.89 4.27 13.56
CA PRO A 186 21.94 5.26 13.73
C PRO A 186 22.78 5.30 12.45
N PRO A 187 23.23 6.49 12.01
CA PRO A 187 24.06 6.60 10.82
C PRO A 187 25.21 5.62 10.98
N ARG A 188 25.37 4.73 9.99
CA ARG A 188 26.55 3.85 9.94
C ARG A 188 27.75 4.77 10.01
N THR A 189 28.51 4.71 11.10
CA THR A 189 29.85 5.27 11.15
C THR A 189 30.66 4.51 10.11
N GLU A 190 30.71 5.06 8.90
CA GLU A 190 31.64 4.64 7.87
C GLU A 190 33.03 4.82 8.47
N LYS A 191 33.66 3.67 8.77
CA LYS A 191 35.06 3.63 9.14
C LYS A 191 35.84 4.25 7.98
N PRO A 192 36.69 5.27 8.21
CA PRO A 192 37.42 5.93 7.13
C PRO A 192 38.18 4.91 6.30
N PRO A 193 38.12 4.98 4.96
CA PRO A 193 38.87 4.08 4.11
C PRO A 193 40.37 4.29 4.35
N ALA A 194 41.07 3.18 4.60
CA ALA A 194 42.53 3.17 4.55
C ALA A 194 42.99 3.51 3.11
N PRO A 195 44.07 4.29 2.94
CA PRO A 195 44.57 4.64 1.61
C PRO A 195 45.14 3.39 0.93
N ALA A 196 44.51 2.96 -0.16
CA ALA A 196 45.06 1.96 -1.07
C ALA A 196 45.49 2.64 -2.37
N GLY A 197 46.73 2.35 -2.76
CA GLY A 197 47.38 2.89 -3.95
C GLY A 197 46.77 2.41 -5.26
N THR A 198 47.13 3.17 -6.29
CA THR A 198 47.30 2.85 -7.73
C THR A 198 47.26 1.34 -8.04
N ASP A 199 46.51 0.84 -9.02
CA ASP A 199 46.67 1.06 -10.47
C ASP A 199 45.65 0.21 -11.26
N ALA A 200 45.49 0.57 -12.53
CA ALA A 200 45.06 -0.21 -13.69
C ALA A 200 43.55 -0.39 -14.01
N ALA A 201 43.19 0.20 -15.16
CA ALA A 201 42.04 -0.08 -16.03
C ALA A 201 42.17 -1.46 -16.73
N PRO A 202 41.17 -1.94 -17.49
CA PRO A 202 40.95 -1.43 -18.86
C PRO A 202 39.48 -1.27 -19.34
N GLU A 203 39.38 -0.44 -20.39
CA GLU A 203 38.47 -0.32 -21.55
C GLU A 203 37.74 -1.61 -22.01
N SER A 204 36.72 -1.66 -22.89
CA SER A 204 35.72 -0.78 -23.54
C SER A 204 34.90 -1.70 -24.52
N THR A 205 33.89 -1.14 -25.20
CA THR A 205 33.18 -1.61 -26.44
C THR A 205 32.05 -2.64 -26.29
N GLY A 206 30.87 -2.51 -26.93
CA GLY A 206 30.32 -1.50 -27.85
C GLY A 206 28.89 -1.87 -28.32
N SER A 207 28.21 -0.92 -28.98
CA SER A 207 27.24 -1.02 -30.12
C SER A 207 26.07 -2.02 -30.10
N ASP A 208 24.89 -1.83 -30.71
CA ASP A 208 24.20 -0.79 -31.48
C ASP A 208 22.74 -1.28 -31.69
N ASP A 209 21.89 -0.40 -32.23
CA ASP A 209 20.68 -0.66 -33.05
C ASP A 209 19.25 -0.75 -32.46
N ALA A 210 18.43 0.20 -32.94
CA ALA A 210 16.96 0.27 -32.97
C ALA A 210 16.47 -0.06 -34.40
N PRO A 211 15.16 -0.27 -34.71
CA PRO A 211 14.09 0.75 -34.73
C PRO A 211 12.72 0.17 -34.24
N GLY A 212 11.60 0.86 -33.97
CA GLY A 212 11.02 2.13 -34.40
C GLY A 212 9.58 1.87 -34.93
N ALA A 213 8.52 2.28 -34.20
CA ALA A 213 7.19 2.57 -34.76
C ALA A 213 6.31 3.39 -33.78
N PRO A 214 5.46 4.33 -34.26
CA PRO A 214 4.83 5.37 -33.45
C PRO A 214 3.38 5.05 -33.05
N PHE A 215 2.97 5.44 -31.85
CA PHE A 215 1.54 5.51 -31.47
C PHE A 215 1.01 6.94 -31.56
N GLN A 216 -0.15 7.03 -32.20
CA GLN A 216 -0.88 8.24 -32.54
C GLN A 216 -1.55 8.84 -31.31
N ASN A 217 -1.51 10.17 -31.25
CA ASN A 217 -2.13 11.00 -30.22
C ASN A 217 -3.51 11.46 -30.73
N PHE A 218 -4.58 11.03 -30.08
CA PHE A 218 -5.90 11.67 -30.10
C PHE A 218 -6.12 12.15 -28.66
N GLY A 219 -6.49 13.38 -28.32
CA GLY A 219 -7.21 14.43 -29.02
C GLY A 219 -8.06 15.11 -27.94
N MET A 220 -7.77 16.38 -27.65
CA MET A 220 -8.47 17.24 -26.69
C MET A 220 -9.97 17.37 -27.01
N ALA A 221 -10.79 17.54 -25.97
CA ALA A 221 -11.95 18.42 -26.02
C ALA A 221 -12.16 19.10 -24.67
N GLU A 222 -11.97 20.42 -24.71
CA GLU A 222 -12.30 21.42 -23.69
C GLU A 222 -13.81 21.69 -23.60
N GLY A 223 -14.20 22.36 -22.50
CA GLY A 223 -15.42 23.18 -22.40
C GLY A 223 -16.32 22.73 -21.25
N GLY A 224 -16.69 23.54 -20.27
CA GLY A 224 -16.50 24.97 -20.05
C GLY A 224 -17.40 25.41 -18.88
N ASP A 225 -16.94 26.45 -18.20
CA ASP A 225 -17.66 27.46 -17.39
C ASP A 225 -18.99 27.12 -16.69
N SER A 226 -19.03 27.40 -15.37
CA SER A 226 -19.79 28.56 -14.86
C SER A 226 -19.61 28.74 -13.34
N ALA A 227 -18.97 29.83 -12.94
CA ALA A 227 -19.30 30.61 -11.74
C ALA A 227 -20.15 31.83 -12.21
N PRO A 228 -20.91 32.58 -11.36
CA PRO A 228 -20.36 33.29 -10.20
C PRO A 228 -21.29 33.62 -8.99
N ALA A 229 -20.62 33.95 -7.88
CA ALA A 229 -20.82 35.06 -6.91
C ALA A 229 -22.10 35.28 -6.05
N GLY A 230 -21.84 35.56 -4.77
CA GLY A 230 -22.66 36.34 -3.80
C GLY A 230 -22.26 36.05 -2.34
N LEU A 231 -21.25 36.74 -1.75
CA LEU A 231 -21.35 37.89 -0.79
C LEU A 231 -22.11 37.55 0.52
N ASP A 232 -21.39 37.36 1.64
CA ASP A 232 -21.13 38.33 2.74
C ASP A 232 -22.31 38.40 3.73
N THR A 233 -22.23 38.43 5.07
CA THR A 233 -21.27 38.93 6.07
C THR A 233 -21.61 38.22 7.41
N GLY A 234 -20.67 38.09 8.37
CA GLY A 234 -21.04 37.67 9.73
C GLY A 234 -19.87 37.42 10.68
N GLN A 235 -19.23 38.50 11.15
CA GLN A 235 -18.29 38.48 12.28
C GLN A 235 -18.96 37.97 13.56
N SER A 236 -18.25 37.15 14.33
CA SER A 236 -18.25 37.24 15.80
C SER A 236 -16.94 36.71 16.34
N GLU A 237 -16.21 37.64 16.95
CA GLU A 237 -14.99 37.45 17.71
C GLU A 237 -15.26 36.63 18.97
N SER A 238 -14.33 35.73 19.30
CA SER A 238 -14.02 35.37 20.69
C SER A 238 -12.58 34.87 20.70
N GLN A 239 -11.74 35.73 21.28
CA GLN A 239 -10.31 35.62 21.42
C GLN A 239 -10.03 35.20 22.87
N GLU A 240 -9.33 34.08 23.08
CA GLU A 240 -8.59 33.78 24.31
C GLU A 240 -7.49 32.76 23.92
N GLN A 241 -6.26 33.26 23.79
CA GLN A 241 -5.14 33.07 24.72
C GLN A 241 -4.27 31.89 24.30
N ASP A 242 -3.15 32.17 23.65
CA ASP A 242 -1.84 32.47 24.25
C ASP A 242 -1.07 31.16 24.48
N ASP A 243 -0.26 30.80 23.50
CA ASP A 243 0.93 30.00 23.78
C ASP A 243 2.03 30.38 22.79
N ASP A 244 3.14 30.76 23.39
CA ASP A 244 4.29 31.48 22.86
C ASP A 244 5.06 30.59 21.84
N GLN A 245 4.52 30.41 20.63
CA GLN A 245 5.21 29.67 19.57
C GLN A 245 6.21 30.56 18.85
N VAL A 246 7.47 30.39 19.27
CA VAL A 246 8.70 30.93 18.68
C VAL A 246 8.55 31.05 17.14
N PRO A 247 8.61 32.26 16.54
CA PRO A 247 8.30 32.50 15.12
C PRO A 247 9.14 31.68 14.13
N VAL A 248 10.27 31.15 14.59
CA VAL A 248 11.16 30.26 13.83
C VAL A 248 10.49 28.93 13.48
N LEU A 249 9.65 28.37 14.36
CA LEU A 249 9.03 27.05 14.14
C LEU A 249 7.87 27.09 13.14
N ALA A 250 7.12 28.20 13.11
CA ALA A 250 6.07 28.41 12.11
C ALA A 250 6.69 28.57 10.71
N GLY A 251 7.79 29.32 10.60
CA GLY A 251 8.56 29.44 9.36
C GLY A 251 9.14 28.10 8.89
N LEU A 252 9.65 27.28 9.81
CA LEU A 252 10.18 25.95 9.48
C LEU A 252 9.09 24.99 9.00
N ARG A 253 7.91 24.98 9.65
CA ARG A 253 6.77 24.15 9.25
C ARG A 253 6.24 24.56 7.87
N ALA A 254 6.16 25.86 7.59
CA ALA A 254 5.78 26.36 6.27
C ALA A 254 6.81 25.97 5.18
N ALA A 255 8.11 26.04 5.49
CA ALA A 255 9.16 25.61 4.58
C ALA A 255 9.13 24.10 4.31
N VAL A 256 8.88 23.28 5.34
CA VAL A 256 8.73 21.82 5.19
C VAL A 256 7.50 21.48 4.36
N ALA A 257 6.36 22.15 4.58
CA ALA A 257 5.15 21.96 3.79
C ALA A 257 5.41 22.30 2.30
N ALA A 258 6.06 23.43 2.02
CA ALA A 258 6.41 23.81 0.65
C ALA A 258 7.39 22.83 -0.02
N LEU A 259 8.30 22.22 0.74
CA LEU A 259 9.22 21.17 0.25
C LEU A 259 8.50 19.85 -0.04
N VAL A 260 7.53 19.46 0.81
CA VAL A 260 6.69 18.28 0.58
C VAL A 260 5.81 18.51 -0.65
N ASP A 261 5.16 19.66 -0.78
CA ASP A 261 4.36 20.01 -1.96
C ASP A 261 5.20 20.05 -3.23
N ALA A 262 6.41 20.62 -3.17
CA ALA A 262 7.35 20.59 -4.30
C ALA A 262 7.79 19.16 -4.65
N HIS A 263 8.01 18.29 -3.66
CA HIS A 263 8.38 16.89 -3.86
C HIS A 263 7.22 16.07 -4.43
N THR A 264 5.99 16.30 -3.97
CA THR A 264 4.78 15.64 -4.49
C THR A 264 4.43 16.14 -5.89
N ALA A 265 4.67 17.42 -6.19
CA ALA A 265 4.52 17.98 -7.54
C ALA A 265 5.60 17.47 -8.52
N LEU A 266 6.78 17.14 -8.00
CA LEU A 266 7.82 16.37 -8.70
C LEU A 266 7.47 14.87 -8.67
N GLU A 267 6.34 14.52 -9.28
CA GLU A 267 5.98 13.14 -9.65
C GLU A 267 7.25 12.40 -10.14
N PRO A 268 7.59 11.21 -9.59
CA PRO A 268 8.79 10.45 -9.98
C PRO A 268 8.89 10.25 -11.50
N THR A 269 7.72 10.18 -12.14
CA THR A 269 7.51 10.09 -13.59
C THR A 269 8.02 11.33 -14.34
N ARG A 270 7.81 12.54 -13.81
CA ARG A 270 8.28 13.79 -14.42
C ARG A 270 9.78 14.01 -14.21
N VAL A 271 10.31 13.58 -13.08
CA VAL A 271 11.77 13.61 -12.83
C VAL A 271 12.47 12.60 -13.75
N ALA A 272 11.90 11.42 -13.95
CA ALA A 272 12.41 10.44 -14.92
C ALA A 272 12.37 10.99 -16.36
N GLN A 273 11.26 11.59 -16.78
CA GLN A 273 11.13 12.23 -18.10
C GLN A 273 12.08 13.44 -18.28
N ALA A 274 12.25 14.27 -17.25
CA ALA A 274 13.17 15.40 -17.30
C ALA A 274 14.64 14.95 -17.33
N ARG A 275 14.98 13.86 -16.63
CA ARG A 275 16.33 13.26 -16.65
C ARG A 275 16.64 12.61 -18.00
N GLU A 276 15.62 12.12 -18.70
CA GLU A 276 15.73 11.64 -20.08
C GLU A 276 15.89 12.80 -21.08
N ALA A 277 15.14 13.89 -20.90
CA ALA A 277 15.17 15.04 -21.80
C ALA A 277 16.40 15.97 -21.64
N ALA A 278 16.91 16.15 -20.42
CA ALA A 278 18.03 17.04 -20.11
C ALA A 278 18.85 16.55 -18.90
N PRO A 279 19.65 15.47 -19.05
CA PRO A 279 20.31 14.79 -17.94
C PRO A 279 21.30 15.68 -17.17
N GLU A 280 22.09 16.49 -17.87
CA GLU A 280 23.14 17.30 -17.24
C GLU A 280 22.57 18.43 -16.36
N ASP A 281 21.48 19.06 -16.78
CA ASP A 281 20.83 20.12 -15.99
C ASP A 281 20.13 19.56 -14.76
N VAL A 282 19.51 18.38 -14.87
CA VAL A 282 18.88 17.70 -13.72
C VAL A 282 19.92 17.25 -12.71
N GLU A 283 21.03 16.66 -13.15
CA GLU A 283 22.12 16.27 -12.23
C GLU A 283 22.79 17.48 -11.56
N ARG A 284 22.96 18.59 -12.30
CA ARG A 284 23.45 19.85 -11.74
C ARG A 284 22.53 20.39 -10.63
N LEU A 285 21.23 20.46 -10.90
CA LEU A 285 20.24 20.94 -9.92
C LEU A 285 20.10 20.02 -8.71
N LEU A 286 20.15 18.70 -8.90
CA LEU A 286 20.16 17.73 -7.80
C LEU A 286 21.45 17.83 -6.97
N GLY A 287 22.59 18.09 -7.61
CA GLY A 287 23.86 18.37 -6.95
C GLY A 287 23.80 19.62 -6.08
N GLU A 288 23.28 20.73 -6.61
CA GLU A 288 23.09 21.99 -5.89
C GLU A 288 22.14 21.82 -4.69
N ALA A 289 21.01 21.12 -4.88
CA ALA A 289 20.06 20.84 -3.81
C ALA A 289 20.68 20.01 -2.67
N ARG A 290 21.46 18.98 -3.00
CA ARG A 290 22.18 18.15 -2.01
C ARG A 290 23.24 18.95 -1.25
N ALA A 291 23.99 19.80 -1.95
CA ALA A 291 24.99 20.67 -1.32
C ALA A 291 24.33 21.67 -0.35
N TRP A 292 23.18 22.23 -0.72
CA TRP A 292 22.41 23.12 0.14
C TRP A 292 21.87 22.39 1.38
N ALA A 293 21.27 21.21 1.20
CA ALA A 293 20.75 20.40 2.31
C ALA A 293 21.84 20.03 3.33
N ARG A 294 23.04 19.67 2.85
CA ARG A 294 24.20 19.39 3.71
C ARG A 294 24.61 20.61 4.54
N LYS A 295 24.68 21.78 3.90
CA LYS A 295 25.03 23.03 4.57
C LYS A 295 24.00 23.46 5.63
N VAL A 296 22.72 23.12 5.43
CA VAL A 296 21.67 23.36 6.44
C VAL A 296 21.83 22.41 7.62
N LEU A 297 22.11 21.12 7.39
CA LEU A 297 22.36 20.15 8.46
C LEU A 297 23.58 20.53 9.31
N GLU A 298 24.69 20.91 8.69
CA GLU A 298 25.91 21.37 9.40
C GLU A 298 25.67 22.60 10.29
N ARG A 299 24.66 23.43 9.99
CA ARG A 299 24.28 24.59 10.80
C ARG A 299 23.29 24.27 11.93
N VAL A 300 22.65 23.11 11.87
CA VAL A 300 21.72 22.65 12.91
C VAL A 300 22.47 21.84 13.97
N ASP A 301 23.54 21.14 13.57
CA ASP A 301 24.35 20.28 14.45
C ASP A 301 25.55 21.00 15.13
N GLY A 302 25.82 22.26 14.78
CA GLY A 302 26.92 23.07 15.35
C GLY A 302 26.42 24.27 16.14
#